data_AF-A0A7K2KQP0-F1
#
_entry.id   AF-A0A7K2KQP0-F1
#
_cell.length_a   1.000
_cell.length_b   1.000
_cell.length_c   1.000
_cell.angle_alpha   90.00
_cell.angle_beta   90.00
_cell.angle_gamma   90.00
#
_symmetry.space_group_name_H-M   'P 1'
#
loop_
_entity.id
_entity.type
_entity.pdbx_description
1 polymer ?
#
loop_
_entity_poly.entity_id
_entity_poly.type
_entity_poly.pdbx_seq_one_letter_code
_entity_poly.pdbx_strand_id
1 'polypeptide(L)' 'MVITVSLVALFGLVLALLLRAKTLGYGSALIAAGFGFFLASTGAATPINRLAQSLIDAASNL' A
#
# COMPACT_ATOMS: atom_id res chain seq x y z
N MET A 1 12.27 -12.76 0.16
CA MET A 1 12.63 -12.48 -1.25
C MET A 1 13.02 -11.01 -1.37
N VAL A 2 14.26 -10.69 -1.78
CA VAL A 2 14.76 -9.30 -1.86
C VAL A 2 14.13 -8.50 -3.01
N ILE A 3 13.79 -9.20 -4.11
CA ILE A 3 13.28 -8.60 -5.33
C ILE A 3 11.89 -7.97 -5.09
N THR A 4 11.02 -8.61 -4.32
CA THR A 4 9.66 -8.11 -4.04
C THR A 4 9.65 -6.81 -3.24
N VAL A 5 10.61 -6.62 -2.32
CA VAL A 5 10.74 -5.38 -1.53
C VAL A 5 11.10 -4.19 -2.43
N SER A 6 11.97 -4.40 -3.41
CA SER A 6 12.38 -3.35 -4.35
C SER A 6 11.23 -2.92 -5.26
N LEU A 7 10.39 -3.85 -5.72
CA LEU A 7 9.19 -3.51 -6.50
C LEU A 7 8.17 -2.72 -5.67
N VAL A 8 7.90 -3.11 -4.42
CA VAL A 8 7.00 -2.34 -3.52
C VAL A 8 7.49 -0.92 -3.37
N ALA A 9 8.78 -0.74 -3.07
CA ALA A 9 9.36 0.59 -2.87
C ALA A 9 9.25 1.44 -4.14
N LEU A 10 9.50 0.85 -5.31
CA LEU A 10 9.43 1.56 -6.59
C LEU A 10 7.99 1.95 -6.95
N PHE A 11 7.04 1.02 -6.84
CA PHE A 11 5.61 1.31 -7.07
C PHE A 11 5.07 2.32 -6.06
N GLY A 12 5.47 2.22 -4.78
CA GLY A 12 5.07 3.15 -3.73
C GLY A 12 5.63 4.56 -3.94
N LEU A 13 6.88 4.67 -4.37
CA LEU A 13 7.52 5.96 -4.66
C LEU A 13 6.89 6.64 -5.87
N VAL A 14 6.63 5.88 -6.94
CA VAL A 14 5.92 6.40 -8.12
C VAL A 14 4.51 6.83 -7.75
N LEU A 15 3.78 6.04 -6.96
CA LEU A 15 2.44 6.39 -6.47
C LEU A 15 2.47 7.67 -5.64
N ALA A 16 3.42 7.82 -4.72
CA ALA A 16 3.59 9.03 -3.92
C ALA A 16 3.85 10.28 -4.79
N LEU A 17 4.65 10.14 -5.85
CA LEU A 17 4.88 11.21 -6.82
C LEU A 17 3.62 11.55 -7.63
N LEU A 18 2.84 10.55 -8.06
CA LEU A 18 1.56 10.75 -8.76
C LEU A 18 0.52 11.47 -7.89
N LEU A 19 0.40 11.07 -6.61
CA LEU A 19 -0.47 11.77 -5.66
C LEU A 19 0.00 13.21 -5.46
N ARG A 20 1.31 13.44 -5.32
CA ARG A 20 1.89 14.78 -5.16
C ARG A 20 1.65 15.66 -6.39
N ALA A 21 1.74 15.10 -7.59
CA ALA A 21 1.50 15.81 -8.83
C ALA A 21 0.01 16.03 -9.13
N LYS A 22 -0.92 15.47 -8.32
CA LYS A 22 -2.38 15.44 -8.55
C LYS A 22 -2.77 14.84 -9.91
N THR A 23 -1.89 14.07 -10.55
CA THR A 23 -2.16 13.43 -11.85
C THR A 23 -2.81 12.06 -11.64
N LEU A 24 -3.92 12.03 -10.90
CA LEU A 24 -4.70 10.82 -10.63
C LEU A 24 -5.52 10.43 -11.87
N GLY A 25 -4.83 9.99 -12.92
CA GLY A 25 -5.43 9.38 -14.11
C GLY A 25 -5.54 7.86 -14.00
N TYR A 26 -6.06 7.19 -15.02
CA TYR A 26 -6.23 5.72 -15.03
C TYR A 26 -4.95 4.92 -14.72
N GLY A 27 -3.77 5.43 -15.09
CA GLY A 27 -2.49 4.79 -14.77
C GLY A 27 -2.17 4.75 -13.27
N SER A 28 -2.65 5.72 -12.50
CA SER A 28 -2.43 5.75 -11.05
C SER A 28 -3.16 4.64 -10.31
N ALA A 29 -4.33 4.19 -10.83
CA ALA A 29 -5.08 3.09 -10.25
C ALA A 29 -4.34 1.75 -10.39
N LEU A 30 -3.72 1.49 -11.55
CA LEU A 30 -2.90 0.29 -11.77
C LEU A 30 -1.67 0.27 -10.85
N ILE A 31 -1.03 1.43 -10.67
CA ILE A 31 0.14 1.58 -9.80
C ILE A 31 -0.26 1.37 -8.34
N ALA A 32 -1.42 1.89 -7.92
CA ALA A 32 -1.97 1.67 -6.58
C ALA A 32 -2.31 0.20 -6.31
N ALA A 33 -2.96 -0.47 -7.27
CA ALA A 33 -3.28 -1.89 -7.16
C ALA A 33 -2.03 -2.77 -7.13
N GLY A 34 -1.04 -2.47 -7.99
CA GLY A 34 0.26 -3.15 -8.00
C GLY A 34 1.02 -2.94 -6.69
N PHE A 35 1.09 -1.71 -6.20
CA PHE A 35 1.69 -1.39 -4.90
C PHE A 35 1.04 -2.19 -3.77
N GLY A 36 -0.30 -2.19 -3.67
CA GLY A 36 -1.03 -2.93 -2.64
C GLY A 36 -0.81 -4.44 -2.70
N PHE A 37 -0.83 -5.03 -3.90
CA PHE A 37 -0.58 -6.45 -4.11
C PHE A 37 0.83 -6.86 -3.66
N PHE A 38 1.84 -6.09 -4.08
CA PHE A 38 3.22 -6.38 -3.68
C PHE A 38 3.42 -6.11 -2.18
N LEU A 39 2.81 -5.06 -1.61
CA LEU A 39 2.91 -4.75 -0.18
C LEU A 39 2.32 -5.88 0.69
N ALA A 40 1.19 -6.45 0.28
CA ALA A 40 0.57 -7.60 0.94
C ALA A 40 1.43 -8.88 0.87
N SER A 41 2.32 -8.98 -0.13
CA SER A 41 3.27 -10.09 -0.26
C SER A 41 4.58 -9.88 0.54
N THR A 42 4.76 -8.71 1.17
CA THR A 42 5.92 -8.44 2.04
C THR A 42 5.65 -8.78 3.51
N GLY A 43 6.73 -8.88 4.29
CA GLY A 43 6.65 -9.05 5.76
C GLY A 43 5.94 -7.91 6.50
N ALA A 44 5.64 -6.80 5.83
CA ALA A 44 4.84 -5.70 6.39
C ALA A 44 3.34 -6.01 6.46
N ALA A 45 2.86 -7.06 5.78
CA ALA A 45 1.43 -7.41 5.76
C ALA A 45 0.86 -7.70 7.16
N THR A 46 1.60 -8.42 8.00
CA THR A 46 1.17 -8.77 9.36
C THR A 46 0.96 -7.55 10.26
N PRO A 47 1.94 -6.62 10.43
CA PRO A 47 1.72 -5.42 11.23
C PRO A 47 0.65 -4.49 10.66
N ILE A 48 0.52 -4.37 9.33
CA ILE A 48 -0.55 -3.56 8.70
C ILE A 48 -1.93 -4.13 9.01
N ASN A 49 -2.14 -5.45 8.84
CA ASN A 49 -3.43 -6.07 9.15
C ASN A 49 -3.77 -5.96 10.64
N ARG A 50 -2.77 -6.05 11.53
CA ARG A 50 -2.99 -5.87 12.97
C ARG A 50 -3.44 -4.45 13.30
N LEU A 51 -2.80 -3.44 12.71
CA LEU A 51 -3.22 -2.04 12.85
C LEU A 51 -4.66 -1.84 12.35
N ALA A 52 -4.99 -2.35 11.17
CA ALA A 52 -6.34 -2.25 10.61
C ALA A 52 -7.38 -2.94 11.51
N GLN A 53 -7.07 -4.13 12.02
CA GLN A 53 -7.92 -4.83 13.00
C GLN A 53 -8.11 -4.02 14.27
N SER A 54 -7.04 -3.47 14.85
CA SER A 54 -7.14 -2.63 16.05
C SER A 54 -8.01 -1.38 15.85
N LEU A 55 -7.96 -0.77 14.66
CA LEU A 55 -8.83 0.35 14.31
C LEU A 55 -10.30 -0.07 14.21
N ILE A 56 -10.57 -1.23 13.61
CA ILE A 56 -11.93 -1.79 13.52
C ILE A 56 -12.46 -2.14 14.91
N ASP A 57 -11.64 -2.76 15.76
CA ASP A 57 -12.00 -3.12 17.13
C ASP A 57 -12.30 -1.89 17.98
N ALA A 58 -11.51 -0.82 17.81
CA ALA A 58 -11.72 0.47 18.49
C ALA A 58 -12.98 1.18 18.00
N ALA A 59 -13.25 1.17 16.69
CA ALA A 59 -14.46 1.76 16.11
C ALA A 59 -15.73 0.98 16.48
N SER A 60 -15.62 -0.35 16.64
CA SER A 60 -16.74 -1.22 17.01
C SER A 60 -17.05 -1.20 18.52
N ASN A 61 -16.10 -0.73 19.34
CA ASN A 61 -16.28 -0.49 20.78
C ASN A 61 -16.73 0.95 21.10
N LEU A 62 -17.01 1.77 20.08
CA LEU A 62 -17.54 3.12 20.21
C LEU A 62 -19.07 3.11 20.21
#